data_AF-A0A2S2GCN7-F1
#
_entry.id   AF-A0A2S2GCN7-F1
#
_cell.length_a   1.000
_cell.length_b   1.000
_cell.length_c   1.000
_cell.angle_alpha   90.00
_cell.angle_beta   90.00
_cell.angle_gamma   90.00
#
_symmetry.space_group_name_H-M   'P 1'
#
loop_
_entity.id
_entity.type
_entity.pdbx_description
1 polymer ?
#
loop_
_entity_poly.entity_id
_entity_poly.type
_entity_poly.pdbx_seq_one_letter_code
_entity_poly.pdbx_strand_id
1 'polypeptide(L)'
;MLQRVIEPPRTGVPPVVPPVATSWRRIDAWLARHAPARLADLRPPATTGAIDALESRMNLRLPDDLRASLLCHDGESSYLTVLPCGPLYSTEQIAEVRQMRMEVWEDGKDPDEEATPWWREHWIPFAGRDGDDSFVDADRGMWRDHLGAAPHADTACFMGWPSLGTWLHEVAEAMEHHDRPDRVTAVARPVIGKDGWIDW
;
A
#
# COMPACT_ATOMS: atom_id res chain seq x y z
N MET A 1 22.27 -13.92 -12.72
CA MET A 1 21.11 -13.32 -12.04
C MET A 1 21.16 -11.84 -12.27
N LEU A 2 20.19 -11.27 -12.98
CA LEU A 2 20.08 -9.82 -13.10
C LEU A 2 19.81 -9.28 -11.70
N GLN A 3 20.74 -8.49 -11.14
CA GLN A 3 20.43 -7.57 -10.06
C GLN A 3 19.21 -6.78 -10.53
N ARG A 4 18.05 -6.99 -9.92
CA ARG A 4 16.95 -6.03 -10.02
C ARG A 4 17.43 -4.80 -9.26
N VAL A 5 18.19 -3.97 -9.97
CA VAL A 5 18.55 -2.62 -9.57
C VAL A 5 17.25 -1.97 -9.13
N ILE A 6 17.27 -1.39 -7.94
CA ILE A 6 16.14 -0.65 -7.40
C ILE A 6 15.69 0.34 -8.48
N GLU A 7 14.51 0.10 -9.06
CA GLU A 7 14.09 0.87 -10.23
C GLU A 7 13.86 2.31 -9.79
N PRO A 8 14.37 3.31 -10.54
CA PRO A 8 14.10 4.71 -10.24
C PRO A 8 12.58 4.93 -10.20
N PRO A 9 12.11 5.89 -9.39
CA PRO A 9 10.69 6.20 -9.30
C PRO A 9 10.06 6.35 -10.69
N ARG A 10 8.84 5.83 -10.84
CA ARG A 10 8.11 5.77 -12.11
C ARG A 10 8.16 7.13 -12.80
N THR A 11 8.66 7.14 -14.03
CA THR A 11 8.71 8.37 -14.83
C THR A 11 7.30 8.78 -15.26
N GLY A 12 7.01 10.09 -15.22
CA GLY A 12 5.70 10.63 -15.60
C GLY A 12 4.69 10.74 -14.45
N VAL A 13 5.07 10.36 -13.23
CA VAL A 13 4.22 10.54 -12.05
C VAL A 13 4.42 11.95 -11.46
N PRO A 14 3.35 12.73 -11.18
CA PRO A 14 3.48 14.08 -10.65
C PRO A 14 4.21 14.08 -9.29
N PRO A 15 5.22 14.95 -9.08
CA PRO A 15 5.96 15.01 -7.81
C PRO A 15 5.15 15.59 -6.65
N VAL A 16 4.02 16.23 -6.94
CA VAL A 16 3.10 16.80 -5.96
C VAL A 16 1.69 16.40 -6.38
N VAL A 17 1.01 15.68 -5.50
CA VAL A 17 -0.37 15.24 -5.67
C VAL A 17 -1.28 15.89 -4.62
N PRO A 18 -2.61 15.87 -4.82
CA PRO A 18 -3.54 16.28 -3.79
C PRO A 18 -3.36 15.47 -2.48
N PRO A 19 -3.82 15.99 -1.33
CA PRO A 19 -3.77 15.26 -0.07
C PRO A 19 -4.43 13.87 -0.18
N VAL A 20 -3.90 12.87 0.54
CA VAL A 20 -4.42 11.48 0.56
C VAL A 20 -5.94 11.40 0.70
N ALA A 21 -6.52 12.19 1.61
CA ALA A 21 -7.96 12.23 1.83
C ALA A 21 -8.76 12.66 0.58
N THR A 22 -8.15 13.42 -0.33
CA THR A 22 -8.76 13.80 -1.62
C THR A 22 -8.83 12.62 -2.57
N SER A 23 -7.75 11.82 -2.65
CA SER A 23 -7.75 10.59 -3.45
C SER A 23 -8.76 9.58 -2.91
N TRP A 24 -8.82 9.40 -1.58
CA TRP A 24 -9.83 8.54 -0.95
C TRP A 24 -11.26 8.98 -1.26
N ARG A 25 -11.61 10.27 -1.13
CA ARG A 25 -12.95 10.75 -1.50
C ARG A 25 -13.33 10.44 -2.97
N ARG A 26 -12.35 10.46 -3.88
CA ARG A 26 -12.57 10.12 -5.30
C ARG A 26 -12.82 8.62 -5.47
N ILE A 27 -12.00 7.80 -4.81
CA ILE A 27 -12.15 6.34 -4.75
C ILE A 27 -13.52 5.98 -4.16
N ASP A 28 -13.91 6.54 -3.01
CA ASP A 28 -15.21 6.30 -2.37
C ASP A 28 -16.38 6.66 -3.28
N ALA A 29 -16.31 7.83 -3.93
CA ALA A 29 -17.35 8.29 -4.84
C ALA A 29 -17.45 7.40 -6.09
N TRP A 30 -16.34 6.81 -6.53
CA TRP A 30 -16.35 5.84 -7.61
C TRP A 30 -16.94 4.50 -7.15
N LEU A 31 -16.50 3.96 -6.01
CA LEU A 31 -17.00 2.71 -5.45
C LEU A 31 -18.50 2.78 -5.15
N ALA A 32 -18.98 3.89 -4.61
CA ALA A 32 -20.42 4.09 -4.36
C ALA A 32 -21.28 3.95 -5.63
N ARG A 33 -20.72 4.29 -6.80
CA ARG A 33 -21.42 4.21 -8.10
C ARG A 33 -21.27 2.85 -8.77
N HIS A 34 -20.08 2.26 -8.69
CA HIS A 34 -19.71 1.10 -9.52
C HIS A 34 -19.61 -0.21 -8.74
N ALA A 35 -19.30 -0.17 -7.45
CA ALA A 35 -19.03 -1.34 -6.62
C ALA A 35 -19.40 -1.07 -5.14
N PRO A 36 -20.68 -0.79 -4.81
CA PRO A 36 -21.08 -0.40 -3.46
C PRO A 36 -20.84 -1.50 -2.41
N ALA A 37 -20.84 -2.77 -2.81
CA ALA A 37 -20.46 -3.87 -1.93
C ALA A 37 -18.97 -3.78 -1.52
N ARG A 38 -18.08 -3.33 -2.41
CA ARG A 38 -16.66 -3.12 -2.12
C ARG A 38 -16.43 -1.90 -1.24
N LEU A 39 -17.22 -0.84 -1.43
CA LEU A 39 -17.22 0.29 -0.50
C LEU A 39 -17.58 -0.15 0.93
N ALA A 40 -18.55 -1.06 1.06
CA ALA A 40 -18.96 -1.58 2.37
C ALA A 40 -17.91 -2.51 3.02
N ASP A 41 -16.97 -3.05 2.22
CA ASP A 41 -15.85 -3.84 2.72
C ASP A 41 -14.72 -2.96 3.30
N LEU A 42 -14.65 -1.68 2.95
CA LEU A 42 -13.72 -0.73 3.56
C LEU A 42 -14.16 -0.40 4.98
N ARG A 43 -13.23 -0.53 5.94
CA ARG A 43 -13.53 -0.21 7.33
C ARG A 43 -13.69 1.31 7.52
N PRO A 44 -14.45 1.74 8.54
CA PRO A 44 -14.46 3.14 8.96
C PRO A 44 -13.04 3.65 9.28
N PRO A 45 -12.85 4.99 9.35
CA PRO A 45 -11.59 5.59 9.79
C PRO A 45 -11.04 5.02 11.09
N ALA A 46 -9.73 4.83 11.15
CA ALA A 46 -9.03 4.57 12.40
C ALA A 46 -9.11 5.80 13.31
N THR A 47 -9.16 5.57 14.62
CA THR A 47 -9.02 6.69 15.59
C THR A 47 -7.56 7.12 15.67
N THR A 48 -7.31 8.39 15.99
CA THR A 48 -5.93 8.86 16.23
C THR A 48 -5.24 8.06 17.34
N GLY A 49 -5.98 7.67 18.38
CA GLY A 49 -5.44 6.84 19.47
C GLY A 49 -5.03 5.44 19.02
N ALA A 50 -5.76 4.81 18.09
CA ALA A 50 -5.36 3.52 17.51
C ALA A 50 -4.07 3.65 16.69
N ILE A 51 -3.94 4.72 15.91
CA ILE A 51 -2.72 5.00 15.14
C ILE A 51 -1.54 5.30 16.07
N ASP A 52 -1.73 6.08 17.11
CA ASP A 52 -0.67 6.41 18.07
C ASP A 52 -0.22 5.15 18.85
N ALA A 53 -1.15 4.23 19.14
CA ALA A 53 -0.84 2.92 19.73
C ALA A 53 -0.05 2.03 18.77
N LEU A 54 -0.40 2.04 17.47
CA LEU A 54 0.35 1.35 16.42
C LEU A 54 1.79 1.87 16.33
N GLU A 55 1.99 3.19 16.25
CA GLU A 55 3.32 3.82 16.24
C GLU A 55 4.14 3.43 17.48
N SER A 56 3.49 3.44 18.64
CA SER A 56 4.12 3.04 19.92
C SER A 56 4.53 1.57 19.94
N ARG A 57 3.69 0.65 19.45
CA ARG A 57 3.99 -0.79 19.42
C ARG A 57 5.13 -1.13 18.46
N MET A 58 5.24 -0.41 17.35
CA MET A 58 6.32 -0.61 16.37
C MET A 58 7.61 0.13 16.73
N ASN A 59 7.56 1.05 17.71
CA ASN A 59 8.63 2.02 17.98
C ASN A 59 9.06 2.78 16.71
N LEU A 60 8.10 3.10 15.84
CA LEU A 60 8.30 3.82 14.58
C LEU A 60 7.19 4.84 14.37
N ARG A 61 7.52 5.93 13.68
CA ARG A 61 6.50 6.86 13.19
C ARG A 61 6.01 6.40 11.82
N LEU A 62 4.71 6.46 11.61
CA LEU A 62 4.15 6.20 10.29
C LEU A 62 4.57 7.32 9.33
N PRO A 63 4.85 6.99 8.06
CA PRO A 63 4.81 7.97 6.98
C PRO A 63 3.48 8.73 6.97
N ASP A 64 3.53 10.04 6.70
CA ASP A 64 2.37 10.93 6.79
C ASP A 64 1.22 10.46 5.89
N ASP A 65 1.54 9.96 4.70
CA ASP A 65 0.53 9.45 3.77
C ASP A 65 -0.17 8.19 4.29
N LEU A 66 0.55 7.28 4.95
CA LEU A 66 -0.05 6.08 5.56
C LEU A 66 -0.94 6.45 6.74
N ARG A 67 -0.50 7.38 7.59
CA ARG A 67 -1.33 7.92 8.68
C ARG A 67 -2.60 8.57 8.13
N ALA A 68 -2.50 9.39 7.08
CA ALA A 68 -3.65 10.03 6.45
C ALA A 68 -4.60 9.01 5.80
N SER A 69 -4.07 7.92 5.24
CA SER A 69 -4.87 6.84 4.66
C SER A 69 -5.67 6.08 5.72
N LEU A 70 -5.06 5.74 6.86
CA LEU A 70 -5.74 5.09 7.99
C LEU A 70 -6.84 5.95 8.61
N LEU A 71 -6.67 7.28 8.58
CA LEU A 71 -7.72 8.24 8.97
C LEU A 71 -8.87 8.34 7.96
N CYS A 72 -8.77 7.68 6.80
CA CYS A 72 -9.88 7.51 5.86
C CYS A 72 -10.52 6.13 6.02
N HIS A 73 -9.71 5.07 6.02
CA HIS A 73 -10.16 3.69 6.20
C HIS A 73 -9.14 2.87 7.01
N ASP A 74 -9.62 2.18 8.05
CA ASP A 74 -8.81 1.25 8.86
C ASP A 74 -8.69 -0.14 8.19
N GLY A 75 -8.23 -0.15 6.94
CA GLY A 75 -8.11 -1.36 6.13
C GLY A 75 -9.42 -1.88 5.57
N GLU A 76 -9.43 -3.15 5.16
CA GLU A 76 -10.57 -3.83 4.53
C GLU A 76 -10.98 -5.07 5.35
N SER A 77 -12.28 -5.34 5.47
CA SER A 77 -12.79 -6.54 6.13
C SER A 77 -12.90 -7.76 5.23
N SER A 78 -12.81 -7.56 3.92
CA SER A 78 -13.06 -8.59 2.91
C SER A 78 -11.78 -9.22 2.39
N TYR A 79 -11.92 -10.42 1.85
CA TYR A 79 -10.81 -11.09 1.17
C TYR A 79 -10.61 -10.60 -0.28
N LEU A 80 -11.49 -9.74 -0.78
CA LEU A 80 -11.42 -9.21 -2.14
C LEU A 80 -10.87 -7.79 -2.08
N THR A 81 -9.93 -7.49 -2.97
CA THR A 81 -9.14 -6.26 -2.92
C THR A 81 -9.88 -5.12 -3.62
N VAL A 82 -9.90 -3.95 -2.98
CA VAL A 82 -10.47 -2.74 -3.58
C VAL A 82 -9.45 -2.03 -4.47
N LEU A 83 -8.19 -2.02 -4.06
CA LEU A 83 -7.09 -1.34 -4.73
C LEU A 83 -6.18 -2.34 -5.49
N PRO A 84 -5.30 -1.90 -6.41
CA PRO A 84 -4.39 -2.78 -7.16
C PRO A 84 -3.19 -3.24 -6.31
N CYS A 85 -3.49 -3.84 -5.17
CA CYS A 85 -2.57 -4.48 -4.23
C CYS A 85 -3.32 -5.58 -3.47
N GLY A 86 -2.69 -6.20 -2.46
CA GLY A 86 -3.42 -7.04 -1.50
C GLY A 86 -4.46 -6.23 -0.69
N PRO A 87 -5.29 -6.87 0.14
CA PRO A 87 -6.21 -6.15 1.01
C PRO A 87 -5.44 -5.23 1.95
N LEU A 88 -5.92 -4.00 2.13
CA LEU A 88 -5.39 -3.04 3.08
C LEU A 88 -5.54 -3.55 4.50
N TYR A 89 -4.45 -3.43 5.25
CA TYR A 89 -4.40 -3.79 6.65
C TYR A 89 -5.00 -2.70 7.54
N SER A 90 -5.76 -3.11 8.56
CA SER A 90 -6.09 -2.25 9.69
C SER A 90 -4.85 -1.93 10.52
N THR A 91 -4.94 -0.91 11.37
CA THR A 91 -3.93 -0.60 12.38
C THR A 91 -3.49 -1.82 13.20
N GLU A 92 -4.42 -2.70 13.58
CA GLU A 92 -4.14 -3.94 14.29
C GLU A 92 -3.35 -4.93 13.42
N GLN A 93 -3.80 -5.16 12.18
CA GLN A 93 -3.15 -6.05 11.23
C GLN A 93 -1.73 -5.57 10.87
N ILE A 94 -1.51 -4.26 10.71
CA ILE A 94 -0.18 -3.70 10.46
C ILE A 94 0.77 -4.06 11.61
N ALA A 95 0.32 -3.91 12.86
CA ALA A 95 1.15 -4.24 14.02
C ALA A 95 1.49 -5.73 14.10
N GLU A 96 0.51 -6.60 13.85
CA GLU A 96 0.69 -8.05 13.89
C GLU A 96 1.61 -8.56 12.77
N VAL A 97 1.35 -8.15 11.52
CA VAL A 97 2.16 -8.54 10.37
C VAL A 97 3.58 -8.03 10.53
N ARG A 98 3.75 -6.77 10.97
CA ARG A 98 5.10 -6.24 11.20
C ARG A 98 5.82 -6.99 12.32
N GLN A 99 5.15 -7.28 13.43
CA GLN A 99 5.76 -8.05 14.52
C GLN A 99 6.24 -9.42 14.02
N MET A 100 5.38 -10.17 13.32
CA MET A 100 5.73 -11.46 12.74
C MET A 100 6.94 -11.35 11.81
N ARG A 101 6.97 -10.35 10.92
CA ARG A 101 8.10 -10.13 10.01
C ARG A 101 9.39 -9.79 10.75
N MET A 102 9.31 -9.02 11.83
CA MET A 102 10.48 -8.69 12.65
C MET A 102 11.03 -9.90 13.41
N GLU A 103 10.16 -10.78 13.92
CA GLU A 103 10.58 -12.03 14.57
C GLU A 103 11.38 -12.92 13.59
N VAL A 104 10.86 -13.12 12.37
CA VAL A 104 11.58 -13.89 11.33
C VAL A 104 12.86 -13.17 10.88
N TRP A 105 12.83 -11.83 10.77
CA TRP A 105 13.98 -11.02 10.39
C TRP A 105 15.12 -11.10 11.41
N GLU A 106 14.81 -11.13 12.70
CA GLU A 106 15.81 -11.22 13.76
C GLU A 106 16.43 -12.62 13.87
N ASP A 107 15.63 -13.66 13.70
CA ASP A 107 16.09 -15.06 13.71
C ASP A 107 16.95 -15.40 12.48
N GLY A 108 16.67 -14.75 11.34
CA GLY A 108 17.27 -15.03 10.03
C GLY A 108 18.35 -14.06 9.57
N LYS A 109 18.95 -13.24 10.45
CA LYS A 109 19.99 -12.27 10.06
C LYS A 109 21.25 -12.96 9.50
N ASP A 110 21.27 -13.21 8.20
CA ASP A 110 22.48 -13.51 7.44
C ASP A 110 23.09 -12.18 6.94
N PRO A 111 24.35 -11.85 7.33
CA PRO A 111 25.04 -10.65 6.85
C PRO A 111 25.15 -10.55 5.33
N ASP A 112 25.10 -11.66 4.59
CA ASP A 112 25.22 -11.68 3.13
C ASP A 112 23.91 -11.29 2.40
N GLU A 113 22.78 -11.19 3.12
CA GLU A 113 21.46 -10.84 2.56
C GLU A 113 21.16 -9.32 2.52
N GLU A 114 22.06 -8.45 3.01
CA GLU A 114 21.85 -6.99 3.02
C GLU A 114 21.67 -6.37 1.61
N ALA A 115 22.27 -7.00 0.60
CA ALA A 115 22.21 -6.54 -0.79
C ALA A 115 20.85 -6.85 -1.47
N THR A 116 20.15 -7.88 -1.01
CA THR A 116 18.84 -8.32 -1.55
C THR A 116 17.93 -8.79 -0.41
N PRO A 117 17.54 -7.88 0.50
CA PRO A 117 16.81 -8.27 1.69
C PRO A 117 15.38 -8.66 1.33
N TRP A 118 14.86 -9.69 1.99
CA TRP A 118 13.44 -10.07 1.93
C TRP A 118 12.57 -9.20 2.87
N TRP A 119 13.19 -8.52 3.86
CA TRP A 119 12.54 -7.55 4.74
C TRP A 119 13.53 -6.53 5.33
N ARG A 120 13.05 -5.41 5.89
CA ARG A 120 13.87 -4.44 6.64
C ARG A 120 13.12 -3.87 7.83
N GLU A 121 13.87 -3.45 8.84
CA GLU A 121 13.35 -2.91 10.11
C GLU A 121 12.39 -1.72 9.91
N HIS A 122 12.67 -0.84 8.96
CA HIS A 122 11.89 0.38 8.74
C HIS A 122 10.75 0.22 7.73
N TRP A 123 10.55 -0.99 7.19
CA TRP A 123 9.42 -1.25 6.30
C TRP A 123 8.16 -1.50 7.11
N ILE A 124 7.10 -0.80 6.75
CA ILE A 124 5.79 -0.90 7.39
C ILE A 124 4.83 -1.53 6.38
N PRO A 125 4.30 -2.73 6.64
CA PRO A 125 3.31 -3.35 5.76
C PRO A 125 2.03 -2.51 5.79
N PHE A 126 1.39 -2.31 4.65
CA PHE A 126 0.10 -1.59 4.58
C PHE A 126 -1.00 -2.38 3.85
N ALA A 127 -0.63 -3.40 3.09
CA ALA A 127 -1.55 -4.27 2.39
C ALA A 127 -0.91 -5.64 2.16
N GLY A 128 -1.72 -6.69 2.06
CA GLY A 128 -1.18 -8.01 1.74
C GLY A 128 -2.05 -9.16 2.20
N ARG A 129 -1.54 -10.37 1.97
CA ARG A 129 -2.11 -11.63 2.44
C ARG A 129 -1.09 -12.75 2.31
N ASP A 130 -1.21 -13.77 3.17
CA ASP A 130 -0.48 -15.04 3.05
C ASP A 130 1.05 -14.87 2.92
N GLY A 131 1.57 -13.80 3.52
CA GLY A 131 2.99 -13.44 3.49
C GLY A 131 3.45 -12.61 2.30
N ASP A 132 2.57 -12.32 1.33
CA ASP A 132 2.84 -11.37 0.26
C ASP A 132 2.37 -9.98 0.67
N ASP A 133 3.32 -9.12 1.06
CA ASP A 133 3.00 -7.79 1.59
C ASP A 133 3.49 -6.66 0.69
N SER A 134 2.67 -5.63 0.58
CA SER A 134 3.09 -4.31 0.15
C SER A 134 3.51 -3.49 1.37
N PHE A 135 4.64 -2.80 1.26
CA PHE A 135 5.20 -1.99 2.34
C PHE A 135 5.44 -0.55 1.90
N VAL A 136 5.52 0.33 2.89
CA VAL A 136 6.07 1.68 2.76
C VAL A 136 7.35 1.79 3.59
N ASP A 137 8.39 2.41 3.04
CA ASP A 137 9.64 2.63 3.77
C ASP A 137 9.54 3.86 4.69
N ALA A 138 9.67 3.64 5.99
CA ALA A 138 9.66 4.68 7.02
C ALA A 138 11.07 5.17 7.41
N ASP A 139 12.13 4.66 6.77
CA ASP A 139 13.50 5.09 7.02
C ASP A 139 13.72 6.56 6.62
N ARG A 140 14.79 7.18 7.15
CA ARG A 140 15.22 8.54 6.80
C ARG A 140 16.12 8.58 5.56
N GLY A 141 16.37 7.44 4.93
CA GLY A 141 17.21 7.29 3.76
C GLY A 141 16.57 7.73 2.43
N MET A 142 17.26 7.41 1.33
CA MET A 142 16.86 7.80 -0.03
C MET A 142 15.50 7.23 -0.47
N TRP A 143 15.06 6.13 0.14
CA TRP A 143 13.84 5.41 -0.20
C TRP A 143 12.66 5.76 0.70
N ARG A 144 12.81 6.76 1.58
CA ARG A 144 11.72 7.24 2.44
C ARG A 144 10.43 7.44 1.65
N ASP A 145 9.32 7.01 2.24
CA ASP A 145 7.96 7.02 1.71
C ASP A 145 7.72 6.11 0.48
N HIS A 146 8.76 5.52 -0.12
CA HIS A 146 8.58 4.69 -1.31
C HIS A 146 7.86 3.39 -0.99
N LEU A 147 7.05 2.93 -1.95
CA LEU A 147 6.34 1.66 -1.83
C LEU A 147 7.14 0.52 -2.44
N GLY A 148 7.05 -0.64 -1.80
CA GLY A 148 7.62 -1.87 -2.29
C GLY A 148 6.74 -3.09 -2.04
N ALA A 149 7.19 -4.23 -2.55
CA ALA A 149 6.59 -5.54 -2.36
C ALA A 149 7.61 -6.47 -1.71
N ALA A 150 7.16 -7.22 -0.72
CA ALA A 150 7.92 -8.22 0.02
C ALA A 150 7.19 -9.57 -0.07
N PRO A 151 7.40 -10.32 -1.17
CA PRO A 151 6.76 -11.63 -1.38
C PRO A 151 7.25 -12.66 -0.37
N HIS A 152 6.42 -13.66 -0.06
CA HIS A 152 6.72 -14.64 0.99
C HIS A 152 7.85 -15.62 0.65
N ALA A 153 8.16 -15.79 -0.63
CA ALA A 153 9.12 -16.78 -1.14
C ALA A 153 10.23 -16.17 -2.03
N ASP A 154 10.40 -14.84 -2.00
CA ASP A 154 11.41 -14.16 -2.81
C ASP A 154 11.91 -12.90 -2.08
N THR A 155 12.93 -12.27 -2.65
CA THR A 155 13.50 -11.00 -2.23
C THR A 155 12.51 -9.85 -2.44
N ALA A 156 12.58 -8.86 -1.55
CA ALA A 156 11.73 -7.68 -1.66
C ALA A 156 12.25 -6.69 -2.71
N CYS A 157 11.35 -5.89 -3.28
CA CYS A 157 11.70 -4.85 -4.24
C CYS A 157 10.85 -3.60 -4.08
N PHE A 158 11.36 -2.45 -4.52
CA PHE A 158 10.57 -1.23 -4.65
C PHE A 158 9.78 -1.24 -5.96
N MET A 159 8.55 -0.72 -5.93
CA MET A 159 7.62 -0.70 -7.07
C MET A 159 7.69 0.59 -7.92
N GLY A 160 8.65 1.46 -7.60
CA GLY A 160 8.84 2.76 -8.23
C GLY A 160 7.82 3.82 -7.83
N TRP A 161 6.97 3.58 -6.82
CA TRP A 161 6.04 4.59 -6.29
C TRP A 161 6.74 5.43 -5.21
N PRO A 162 6.82 6.76 -5.37
CA PRO A 162 7.57 7.61 -4.46
C PRO A 162 6.84 7.88 -3.13
N SER A 163 5.52 7.71 -3.09
CA SER A 163 4.72 7.81 -1.87
C SER A 163 3.39 7.07 -2.00
N LEU A 164 2.78 6.73 -0.86
CA LEU A 164 1.42 6.18 -0.84
C LEU A 164 0.39 7.17 -1.41
N GLY A 165 0.51 8.46 -1.12
CA GLY A 165 -0.39 9.48 -1.64
C GLY A 165 -0.32 9.60 -3.16
N THR A 166 0.88 9.51 -3.71
CA THR A 166 1.09 9.50 -5.17
C THR A 166 0.45 8.28 -5.82
N TRP A 167 0.64 7.10 -5.24
CA TRP A 167 -0.01 5.88 -5.74
C TRP A 167 -1.54 5.97 -5.66
N LEU A 168 -2.10 6.40 -4.52
CA LEU A 168 -3.55 6.58 -4.35
C LEU A 168 -4.13 7.59 -5.33
N HIS A 169 -3.38 8.66 -5.65
CA HIS A 169 -3.79 9.62 -6.68
C HIS A 169 -3.93 8.96 -8.06
N GLU A 170 -2.93 8.19 -8.49
CA GLU A 170 -2.96 7.50 -9.78
C GLU A 170 -4.01 6.37 -9.81
N VAL A 171 -4.27 5.71 -8.68
CA VAL A 171 -5.39 4.78 -8.54
C VAL A 171 -6.72 5.49 -8.77
N ALA A 172 -6.93 6.64 -8.12
CA ALA A 172 -8.14 7.44 -8.32
C ALA A 172 -8.29 7.92 -9.77
N GLU A 173 -7.20 8.34 -10.44
CA GLU A 173 -7.19 8.66 -11.87
C GLU A 173 -7.60 7.46 -12.72
N ALA A 174 -7.04 6.27 -12.45
CA ALA A 174 -7.36 5.05 -13.20
C ALA A 174 -8.83 4.64 -13.03
N MET A 175 -9.39 4.76 -11.82
CA MET A 175 -10.81 4.50 -11.57
C MET A 175 -11.70 5.47 -12.33
N GLU A 176 -11.50 6.76 -12.17
CA GLU A 176 -12.36 7.79 -12.79
C GLU A 176 -12.37 7.73 -14.32
N HIS A 177 -11.31 7.19 -14.93
CA HIS A 177 -11.15 7.06 -16.37
C HIS A 177 -11.16 5.61 -16.87
N HIS A 178 -11.69 4.67 -16.08
CA HIS A 178 -11.74 3.24 -16.43
C HIS A 178 -12.41 2.94 -17.80
N ASP A 179 -13.31 3.82 -18.24
CA ASP A 179 -14.05 3.75 -19.50
C ASP A 179 -13.31 4.34 -20.72
N ARG A 180 -12.06 4.82 -20.53
CA ARG A 180 -11.19 5.41 -21.56
C ARG A 180 -10.02 4.48 -21.91
N PRO A 181 -10.21 3.45 -22.76
CA PRO A 181 -9.15 2.48 -23.07
C PRO A 181 -7.96 3.07 -23.83
N ASP A 182 -8.12 4.24 -24.43
CA ASP A 182 -7.10 5.01 -25.15
C ASP A 182 -6.20 5.83 -24.21
N ARG A 183 -6.60 6.00 -22.95
CA ARG A 183 -5.82 6.76 -21.97
C ARG A 183 -4.72 5.88 -21.37
N VAL A 184 -3.48 6.34 -21.46
CA VAL A 184 -2.35 5.76 -20.74
C VAL A 184 -2.39 6.25 -19.30
N THR A 185 -2.39 5.31 -18.35
CA THR A 185 -2.42 5.57 -16.90
C THR A 185 -1.21 4.92 -16.24
N ALA A 186 -0.73 5.51 -15.12
CA ALA A 186 0.38 4.94 -14.37
C ALA A 186 -0.01 3.67 -13.60
N VAL A 187 -1.29 3.51 -13.28
CA VAL A 187 -1.90 2.31 -12.69
C VAL A 187 -2.79 1.65 -13.74
N ALA A 188 -2.84 0.32 -13.75
CA ALA A 188 -3.76 -0.40 -14.64
C ALA A 188 -5.22 0.02 -14.36
N ARG A 189 -6.06 0.02 -15.39
CA ARG A 189 -7.44 0.47 -15.28
C ARG A 189 -8.31 -0.66 -14.72
N PRO A 190 -9.21 -0.36 -13.77
CA PRO A 190 -10.02 -1.40 -13.17
C PRO A 190 -11.04 -1.97 -14.17
N VAL A 191 -11.25 -3.27 -14.11
CA VAL A 191 -12.33 -3.97 -14.82
C VAL A 191 -13.44 -4.27 -13.83
N ILE A 192 -14.65 -3.83 -14.13
CA ILE A 192 -15.82 -4.06 -13.27
C ILE A 192 -16.57 -5.31 -13.76
N GLY A 193 -16.64 -6.32 -12.91
CA GLY A 193 -17.47 -7.51 -13.11
C GLY A 193 -18.97 -7.22 -13.02
N LYS A 194 -19.80 -8.13 -13.53
CA LYS A 194 -21.27 -7.98 -13.52
C LYS A 194 -21.88 -7.94 -12.11
N ASP A 195 -21.14 -8.40 -11.12
CA ASP A 195 -21.48 -8.45 -9.69
C ASP A 195 -20.82 -7.33 -8.87
N GLY A 196 -20.17 -6.37 -9.53
CA GLY A 196 -19.44 -5.28 -8.86
C GLY A 196 -18.12 -5.73 -8.23
N TRP A 197 -17.58 -6.89 -8.61
CA TRP A 197 -16.18 -7.20 -8.35
C TRP A 197 -15.27 -6.30 -9.21
N ILE A 198 -14.08 -5.97 -8.67
CA ILE A 198 -13.09 -5.11 -9.29
C ILE A 198 -11.85 -5.96 -9.52
N ASP A 199 -11.36 -5.97 -10.76
CA ASP A 199 -10.06 -6.52 -11.15
C ASP A 199 -9.15 -5.41 -11.66
N TRP A 200 -7.83 -5.61 -11.65
CA TRP A 200 -6.84 -4.58 -11.98
C TRP A 200 -5.81 -5.04 -13.02
#